data_AF-K0IS19-F1
#
_entry.id   AF-K0IS19-F1
#
_cell.length_a   1.000
_cell.length_b   1.000
_cell.length_c   1.000
_cell.angle_alpha   90.00
_cell.angle_beta   90.00
_cell.angle_gamma   90.00
#
_symmetry.space_group_name_H-M   'P 1'
#
loop_
_entity.id
_entity.type
_entity.pdbx_description
1 polymer ?
#
loop_
_entity_poly.entity_id
_entity_poly.type
_entity_poly.pdbx_seq_one_letter_code
_entity_poly.pdbx_strand_id
1 'polypeptide(L)'
;VWQNDRVEIIANDQGNRTTPSFVAFTDTERLIGDAAKNQVAMNPRNTVFDAKRLIGRKFSDPSVQEDMKHWPFTVVSGPDE
;
A
#
# COMPACT_ATOMS: atom_id res chain seq x y z
N VAL A 1 -9.04 -6.05 -18.34
CA VAL A 1 -8.72 -5.70 -19.74
C VAL A 1 -9.97 -5.92 -20.60
N TRP A 2 -10.21 -5.10 -21.62
CA TRP A 2 -11.31 -5.31 -22.57
C TRP A 2 -10.79 -6.13 -23.77
N GLN A 3 -11.25 -7.37 -23.90
CA GLN A 3 -10.90 -8.29 -25.00
C GLN A 3 -12.09 -9.19 -25.30
N ASN A 4 -12.23 -9.65 -26.56
CA ASN A 4 -13.32 -10.54 -26.98
C ASN A 4 -14.72 -10.00 -26.63
N ASP A 5 -14.94 -8.69 -26.82
CA ASP A 5 -16.20 -7.98 -26.50
C ASP A 5 -16.67 -8.13 -25.05
N ARG A 6 -15.74 -8.37 -24.11
CA ARG A 6 -16.04 -8.45 -22.68
C ARG A 6 -14.93 -7.91 -21.79
N VAL A 7 -15.29 -7.59 -20.56
CA VAL A 7 -14.34 -7.29 -19.49
C VAL A 7 -13.75 -8.59 -18.97
N GLU A 8 -12.42 -8.67 -19.00
CA GLU A 8 -11.65 -9.73 -18.35
C GLU A 8 -10.97 -9.22 -17.09
N ILE A 9 -11.21 -9.89 -15.96
CA ILE A 9 -10.50 -9.64 -14.70
C ILE A 9 -9.26 -10.52 -14.66
N ILE A 10 -8.09 -9.88 -14.72
CA ILE A 10 -6.79 -10.57 -14.74
C ILE A 10 -6.46 -10.99 -13.31
N ALA A 11 -6.15 -12.27 -13.13
CA ALA A 11 -5.63 -12.76 -11.87
C ALA A 11 -4.13 -12.44 -11.73
N ASN A 12 -3.67 -12.24 -10.50
CA ASN A 12 -2.24 -12.17 -10.21
C ASN A 12 -1.58 -13.56 -10.28
N ASP A 13 -0.28 -13.62 -10.01
CA ASP A 13 0.52 -14.84 -10.00
C ASP A 13 0.06 -15.91 -9.00
N GLN A 14 -0.68 -15.50 -7.96
CA GLN A 14 -1.32 -16.40 -6.99
C GLN A 14 -2.75 -16.83 -7.39
N GLY A 15 -3.26 -16.37 -8.54
CA GLY A 15 -4.61 -16.67 -9.01
C GLY A 15 -5.70 -15.76 -8.40
N ASN A 16 -5.34 -14.76 -7.61
CA ASN A 16 -6.28 -13.81 -7.03
C ASN A 16 -6.69 -12.74 -8.05
N ARG A 17 -7.98 -12.41 -8.12
CA ARG A 17 -8.51 -11.35 -9.00
C ARG A 17 -8.38 -9.93 -8.43
N THR A 18 -7.84 -9.82 -7.22
CA THR A 18 -7.54 -8.55 -6.55
C THR A 18 -6.18 -8.67 -5.88
N THR A 19 -5.32 -7.69 -6.08
CA THR A 19 -4.01 -7.63 -5.43
C THR A 19 -4.07 -6.59 -4.31
N PRO A 20 -3.67 -6.93 -3.07
CA PRO A 20 -3.60 -5.96 -1.98
C PRO A 20 -2.74 -4.75 -2.35
N SER A 21 -3.17 -3.54 -1.98
CA SER A 21 -2.37 -2.31 -2.15
C SER A 21 -1.36 -2.16 -1.02
N PHE A 22 -0.43 -3.12 -0.93
CA PHE A 22 0.60 -3.21 0.10
C PHE A 22 1.98 -3.24 -0.57
N VAL A 23 2.94 -2.54 0.03
CA VAL A 23 4.34 -2.59 -0.35
C VAL A 23 5.16 -2.78 0.92
N ALA A 24 6.03 -3.78 0.94
CA ALA A 24 6.96 -4.01 2.05
C ALA A 24 8.40 -3.92 1.56
N PHE A 25 9.26 -3.35 2.39
CA PHE A 25 10.70 -3.29 2.16
C PHE A 25 11.38 -4.27 3.11
N THR A 26 12.26 -5.10 2.54
CA THR A 26 13.19 -5.96 3.28
C THR A 26 14.61 -5.47 3.03
N ASP A 27 15.60 -6.13 3.66
CA ASP A 27 17.01 -5.81 3.43
C ASP A 27 17.47 -6.08 1.99
N THR A 28 16.77 -6.97 1.27
CA THR A 28 17.19 -7.49 -0.03
C THR A 28 16.27 -7.09 -1.17
N GLU A 29 14.98 -6.86 -0.90
CA GLU A 29 13.99 -6.69 -1.96
C GLU A 29 12.78 -5.86 -1.53
N ARG A 30 11.95 -5.57 -2.52
CA ARG A 30 10.65 -4.93 -2.35
C ARG A 30 9.55 -5.92 -2.68
N LEU A 31 8.73 -6.25 -1.69
CA LEU A 31 7.56 -7.10 -1.85
C LEU A 31 6.34 -6.25 -2.15
N ILE A 32 5.46 -6.74 -3.03
CA ILE A 32 4.24 -6.03 -3.45
C ILE A 32 3.06 -7.01 -3.40
N GLY A 33 1.88 -6.51 -3.02
CA GLY A 33 0.66 -7.31 -3.09
C GLY A 33 0.55 -8.32 -1.96
N ASP A 34 0.19 -9.56 -2.32
CA ASP A 34 -0.05 -10.63 -1.35
C ASP A 34 1.22 -10.93 -0.53
N ALA A 35 2.40 -10.94 -1.16
CA ALA A 35 3.67 -11.14 -0.47
C ALA A 35 3.91 -10.10 0.65
N ALA A 36 3.64 -8.82 0.37
CA ALA A 36 3.78 -7.75 1.35
C ALA A 36 2.74 -7.87 2.47
N LYS A 37 1.48 -8.17 2.13
CA LYS A 37 0.39 -8.34 3.11
C LYS A 37 0.66 -9.51 4.06
N ASN A 38 1.17 -10.62 3.56
CA ASN A 38 1.39 -11.84 4.35
C ASN A 38 2.41 -11.65 5.48
N GLN A 39 3.40 -10.77 5.30
CA GLN A 39 4.46 -10.53 6.30
C GLN A 39 4.23 -9.30 7.18
N VAL A 40 3.09 -8.60 7.04
CA VAL A 40 2.84 -7.34 7.77
C VAL A 40 2.93 -7.49 9.29
N ALA A 41 2.51 -8.64 9.83
CA ALA A 41 2.59 -8.92 11.27
C ALA A 41 4.04 -9.06 11.77
N MET A 42 4.96 -9.51 10.91
CA MET A 42 6.38 -9.70 11.25
C MET A 42 7.23 -8.46 11.00
N ASN A 43 6.84 -7.63 10.03
CA ASN A 43 7.57 -6.43 9.63
C ASN A 43 6.62 -5.22 9.47
N PRO A 44 5.91 -4.82 10.53
CA PRO A 44 4.84 -3.84 10.42
C PRO A 44 5.35 -2.43 10.08
N ARG A 45 6.55 -2.08 10.57
CA ARG A 45 7.14 -0.74 10.37
C ARG A 45 7.59 -0.46 8.94
N ASN A 46 8.01 -1.49 8.21
CA ASN A 46 8.49 -1.36 6.83
C ASN A 46 7.46 -1.84 5.80
N THR A 47 6.19 -1.98 6.21
CA THR A 47 5.09 -2.37 5.33
C THR A 47 4.10 -1.22 5.21
N VAL A 48 4.08 -0.60 4.05
CA VAL A 48 3.22 0.54 3.74
C VAL A 48 1.91 0.05 3.10
N PHE A 49 0.79 0.53 3.62
CA PHE A 49 -0.56 0.32 3.11
C PHE A 49 -1.36 1.61 3.27
N ASP A 50 -2.58 1.65 2.73
CA ASP A 50 -3.46 2.84 2.77
C ASP A 50 -2.84 4.14 2.21
N ALA A 51 -1.77 4.05 1.42
CA ALA A 51 -1.11 5.22 0.82
C ALA A 51 -2.09 6.12 0.02
N LYS A 52 -3.17 5.55 -0.53
CA LYS A 52 -4.25 6.30 -1.20
C LYS A 52 -4.95 7.31 -0.28
N ARG A 53 -4.92 7.13 1.03
CA ARG A 53 -5.46 8.09 2.02
C ARG A 53 -4.55 9.31 2.18
N LEU A 54 -3.27 9.19 1.84
CA LEU A 54 -2.25 10.25 1.93
C LEU A 54 -2.06 11.02 0.63
N ILE A 55 -2.24 10.38 -0.54
CA ILE A 55 -1.99 10.99 -1.85
C ILE A 55 -2.78 12.29 -2.01
N GLY A 56 -2.08 13.38 -2.33
CA GLY A 56 -2.66 14.70 -2.59
C GLY A 56 -3.02 15.50 -1.34
N ARG A 57 -2.70 15.00 -0.13
CA ARG A 57 -2.90 15.73 1.13
C ARG A 57 -1.60 16.32 1.65
N LYS A 58 -1.73 17.40 2.41
CA LYS A 58 -0.64 17.98 3.21
C LYS A 58 -0.44 17.15 4.47
N PHE A 59 0.78 17.02 4.96
CA PHE A 59 1.07 16.44 6.27
C PHE A 59 0.25 17.11 7.37
N SER A 60 0.07 18.43 7.31
CA SER A 60 -0.72 19.18 8.29
C SER A 60 -2.25 18.94 8.23
N ASP A 61 -2.77 18.18 7.26
CA ASP A 61 -4.21 17.90 7.15
C ASP A 61 -4.71 17.13 8.39
N PRO A 62 -5.76 17.60 9.09
CA PRO A 62 -6.29 16.92 10.28
C PRO A 62 -6.60 15.44 10.05
N SER A 63 -7.06 15.03 8.86
CA SER A 63 -7.31 13.62 8.60
C SER A 63 -6.02 12.81 8.53
N VAL A 64 -4.94 13.39 8.00
CA VAL A 64 -3.62 12.73 7.97
C VAL A 64 -3.08 12.56 9.38
N GLN A 65 -3.18 13.60 10.21
CA GLN A 65 -2.75 13.55 11.61
C GLN A 65 -3.53 12.52 12.44
N GLU A 66 -4.83 12.33 12.17
CA GLU A 66 -5.63 11.28 12.81
C GLU A 66 -5.23 9.89 12.32
N ASP A 67 -5.11 9.71 11.00
CA ASP A 67 -4.80 8.41 10.41
C ASP A 67 -3.41 7.90 10.82
N MET A 68 -2.44 8.80 10.99
CA MET A 68 -1.08 8.49 11.46
C MET A 68 -1.06 7.78 12.83
N LYS A 69 -2.08 7.99 13.67
CA LYS A 69 -2.17 7.32 14.99
C LYS A 69 -2.47 5.83 14.85
N HIS A 70 -2.96 5.39 13.70
CA HIS A 70 -3.39 4.02 13.44
C HIS A 70 -2.41 3.22 12.57
N TRP A 71 -1.44 3.88 11.95
CA TRP A 71 -0.45 3.20 11.13
C TRP A 71 0.79 2.77 11.94
N PRO A 72 1.34 1.57 11.66
CA PRO A 72 2.55 1.10 12.33
C PRO A 72 3.84 1.66 11.71
N PHE A 73 3.75 2.32 10.56
CA PHE A 73 4.86 2.94 9.85
C PHE A 73 4.89 4.45 10.09
N THR A 74 6.08 5.05 10.01
CA THR A 74 6.27 6.48 10.21
C THR A 74 5.93 7.26 8.95
N VAL A 75 5.16 8.33 9.09
CA VAL A 75 4.90 9.32 8.04
C VAL A 75 5.65 10.61 8.42
N VAL A 76 6.33 11.22 7.45
CA VAL A 76 7.09 12.46 7.63
C VAL A 76 6.63 13.51 6.61
N SER A 77 6.79 14.79 6.95
CA SER A 77 6.51 15.90 6.04
C SER A 77 7.39 15.83 4.80
N GLY A 78 6.81 16.11 3.63
CA GLY A 78 7.55 16.21 2.37
C GLY A 78 8.43 17.46 2.32
N PRO A 79 9.38 17.53 1.37
CA PRO A 79 10.26 18.69 1.21
C PRO A 79 9.55 19.94 0.65
N ASP A 80 8.43 19.75 -0.05
CA ASP A 80 7.64 20.81 -0.70
C ASP A 80 6.45 21.29 0.15
N GLU A 81 6.45 20.95 1.44
CA GLU A 81 5.45 21.38 2.42
C GLU A 81 5.97 22.48 3.35
#